data_AF-A0A6N9PYL2-F1
#
_entry.id   AF-A0A6N9PYL2-F1
#
_cell.length_a   1.000
_cell.length_b   1.000
_cell.length_c   1.000
_cell.angle_alpha   90.00
_cell.angle_beta   90.00
_cell.angle_gamma   90.00
#
_symmetry.space_group_name_H-M   'P 1'
#
loop_
_entity.id
_entity.type
_entity.pdbx_description
1 polymer ?
#
loop_
_entity_poly.entity_id
_entity_poly.type
_entity_poly.pdbx_seq_one_letter_code
_entity_poly.pdbx_strand_id
1 'polypeptide(L)'
;MPWGKYGIHGTNKPWLIGTSVSSGCIRMRNEDVEKLYKIIPVGTKVEIDGPIDGIDKREFKKLAKGNSGNLVLLLQQNLKSHGYYKGKVTGIFDEETENAVKRMQKDYGLNESGVTSKREYRRLGMIE
;
A
#
# COMPACT_ATOMS: atom_id res chain seq x y z
N MET A 1 -26.15 -3.16 -1.36
CA MET A 1 -25.67 -3.25 0.04
C MET A 1 -26.61 -2.44 0.92
N PRO A 2 -27.16 -2.98 2.02
CA PRO A 2 -28.14 -2.26 2.85
C PRO A 2 -27.56 -1.06 3.62
N TRP A 3 -26.23 -0.96 3.75
CA TRP A 3 -25.57 -0.11 4.74
C TRP A 3 -24.69 1.02 4.16
N GLY A 4 -24.74 1.29 2.85
CA GLY A 4 -24.00 2.40 2.24
C GLY A 4 -23.57 2.20 0.78
N LYS A 5 -22.87 3.22 0.25
CA LYS A 5 -22.40 3.30 -1.15
C LYS A 5 -21.21 2.37 -1.46
N TYR A 6 -20.41 2.03 -0.44
CA TYR A 6 -19.25 1.15 -0.54
C TYR A 6 -19.26 0.13 0.60
N GLY A 7 -18.60 -1.00 0.40
CA GLY A 7 -18.41 -2.02 1.43
C GLY A 7 -17.13 -2.83 1.19
N ILE A 8 -16.51 -3.26 2.29
CA ILE A 8 -15.38 -4.20 2.29
C ILE A 8 -15.96 -5.55 2.73
N HIS A 9 -15.91 -6.56 1.86
CA HIS A 9 -16.57 -7.83 2.13
C HIS A 9 -15.91 -9.03 1.43
N GLY A 10 -16.22 -10.22 1.93
CA GLY A 10 -15.79 -11.49 1.32
C GLY A 10 -16.51 -11.75 0.00
N THR A 11 -16.09 -12.76 -0.76
CA THR A 11 -16.71 -13.09 -2.05
C THR A 11 -16.80 -14.60 -2.27
N ASN A 12 -17.86 -15.03 -2.97
CA ASN A 12 -18.00 -16.38 -3.50
C ASN A 12 -17.34 -16.55 -4.90
N LYS A 13 -16.74 -15.49 -5.43
CA LYS A 13 -16.00 -15.50 -6.71
C LYS A 13 -14.57 -15.00 -6.49
N PRO A 14 -13.74 -15.74 -5.73
CA PRO A 14 -12.40 -15.28 -5.34
C PRO A 14 -11.49 -14.97 -6.53
N TRP A 15 -11.67 -15.63 -7.68
CA TRP A 15 -10.94 -15.37 -8.92
C TRP A 15 -11.20 -13.98 -9.54
N LEU A 16 -12.19 -13.23 -9.05
CA LEU A 16 -12.47 -11.86 -9.49
C LEU A 16 -11.81 -10.79 -8.60
N ILE A 17 -11.13 -11.17 -7.51
CA ILE A 17 -10.38 -10.21 -6.68
C ILE A 17 -9.29 -9.56 -7.54
N GLY A 18 -9.11 -8.24 -7.42
CA GLY A 18 -8.17 -7.46 -8.24
C GLY A 18 -8.69 -7.07 -9.63
N THR A 19 -9.91 -7.47 -10.00
CA THR A 19 -10.55 -7.06 -11.26
C THR A 19 -11.55 -5.91 -11.05
N SER A 20 -11.75 -5.08 -12.08
CA SER A 20 -12.69 -3.95 -12.04
C SER A 20 -14.13 -4.39 -12.33
N VAL A 21 -14.65 -5.30 -11.51
CA VAL A 21 -15.99 -5.93 -11.70
C VAL A 21 -16.93 -5.72 -10.51
N SER A 22 -16.52 -4.91 -9.53
CA SER A 22 -17.40 -4.48 -8.45
C SER A 22 -18.01 -3.12 -8.81
N SER A 23 -19.26 -2.89 -8.42
CA SER A 23 -19.89 -1.56 -8.50
C SER A 23 -19.34 -0.59 -7.43
N GLY A 24 -18.03 -0.66 -7.15
CA GLY A 24 -17.34 0.13 -6.13
C GLY A 24 -17.06 -0.59 -4.80
N CYS A 25 -17.56 -1.80 -4.57
CA CYS A 25 -17.24 -2.56 -3.35
C CYS A 25 -15.83 -3.18 -3.41
N ILE A 26 -15.14 -3.22 -2.27
CA ILE A 26 -13.82 -3.84 -2.14
C ILE A 26 -14.04 -5.32 -1.78
N ARG A 27 -13.65 -6.21 -2.69
CA ARG A 27 -13.73 -7.66 -2.48
C ARG A 27 -12.43 -8.18 -1.90
N MET A 28 -12.54 -8.96 -0.84
CA MET A 28 -11.42 -9.60 -0.15
C MET A 28 -11.58 -11.11 -0.15
N ARG A 29 -10.49 -11.85 0.13
CA ARG A 29 -10.60 -13.28 0.41
C ARG A 29 -11.36 -13.46 1.72
N ASN A 30 -12.21 -14.48 1.81
CA ASN A 30 -13.05 -14.67 2.99
C ASN A 30 -12.21 -14.82 4.26
N GLU A 31 -11.11 -15.56 4.18
CA GLU A 31 -10.16 -15.72 5.30
C GLU A 31 -9.61 -14.38 5.82
N ASP A 32 -9.32 -13.43 4.92
CA ASP A 32 -8.78 -12.13 5.31
C ASP A 32 -9.86 -11.27 5.99
N VAL A 33 -11.11 -11.31 5.49
CA VAL A 33 -12.24 -10.60 6.12
C VAL A 33 -12.52 -11.13 7.51
N GLU A 34 -12.50 -12.45 7.69
CA GLU A 34 -12.71 -13.08 9.00
C GLU A 34 -11.60 -12.71 10.00
N LYS A 35 -10.34 -12.65 9.55
CA LYS A 35 -9.23 -12.20 10.39
C LYS A 35 -9.40 -10.74 10.79
N LEU A 36 -9.73 -9.86 9.84
CA LEU A 36 -9.96 -8.43 10.11
C LEU A 36 -11.12 -8.22 11.08
N TYR A 37 -12.24 -8.94 10.88
CA TYR A 37 -13.41 -8.84 11.75
C TYR A 37 -13.09 -9.08 13.23
N LYS A 38 -12.13 -9.97 13.53
CA LYS A 38 -11.72 -10.29 14.91
C LYS A 38 -10.89 -9.21 15.58
N ILE A 39 -10.22 -8.35 14.81
CA ILE A 39 -9.22 -7.41 15.33
C ILE A 39 -9.59 -5.94 15.13
N ILE A 40 -10.65 -5.65 14.36
CA ILE A 40 -11.10 -4.29 14.08
C ILE A 40 -12.38 -3.99 14.89
N PRO A 41 -12.33 -3.07 15.87
CA PRO A 41 -13.51 -2.61 16.58
C PRO A 41 -14.52 -1.91 15.66
N VAL A 42 -15.79 -1.99 16.02
CA VAL A 42 -16.83 -1.20 15.34
C VAL A 42 -16.52 0.30 15.53
N GLY A 43 -16.65 1.07 14.45
CA GLY A 43 -16.33 2.51 14.45
C GLY A 43 -14.89 2.84 14.04
N THR A 44 -14.03 1.84 13.78
CA THR A 44 -12.70 2.10 13.20
C THR A 44 -12.83 2.86 11.88
N LYS A 45 -12.15 4.00 11.80
CA LYS A 45 -12.08 4.82 10.59
C LYS A 45 -11.40 4.02 9.47
N VAL A 46 -12.05 3.96 8.32
CA VAL A 46 -11.49 3.36 7.10
C VAL A 46 -11.17 4.47 6.12
N GLU A 47 -9.94 4.47 5.60
CA GLU A 47 -9.52 5.32 4.50
C GLU A 47 -9.20 4.45 3.29
N ILE A 48 -9.82 4.76 2.15
CA ILE A 48 -9.56 4.08 0.88
C ILE A 48 -8.79 5.08 0.01
N ASP A 49 -7.50 4.82 -0.16
CA ASP A 49 -6.68 5.50 -1.17
C ASP A 49 -6.58 4.59 -2.39
N GLY A 50 -6.50 5.18 -3.58
CA GLY A 50 -6.57 4.50 -4.87
C GLY A 50 -5.58 3.32 -4.99
N PRO A 51 -5.72 2.51 -6.04
CA PRO A 51 -4.91 1.30 -6.14
C PRO A 51 -3.42 1.67 -6.30
N ILE A 52 -2.52 0.88 -5.69
CA ILE A 52 -1.07 1.14 -5.65
C ILE A 52 -0.48 1.23 -7.07
N ASP A 53 -1.10 0.55 -8.04
CA ASP A 53 -0.75 0.54 -9.47
C ASP A 53 -1.32 1.73 -10.27
N GLY A 54 -2.06 2.64 -9.62
CA GLY A 54 -2.70 3.79 -10.24
C GLY A 54 -4.01 3.45 -10.95
N ILE A 55 -4.89 4.44 -11.11
CA ILE A 55 -6.26 4.26 -11.65
C ILE A 55 -6.27 3.70 -13.09
N ASP A 56 -5.17 3.87 -13.84
CA ASP A 56 -5.06 3.48 -15.24
C ASP A 56 -4.03 2.36 -15.49
N LYS A 57 -3.53 1.69 -14.44
CA LYS A 57 -2.53 0.59 -14.50
C LYS A 57 -1.25 0.87 -15.30
N ARG A 58 -1.05 2.11 -15.77
CA ARG A 58 -0.04 2.44 -16.78
C ARG A 58 1.32 2.77 -16.19
N GLU A 59 1.40 3.29 -14.97
CA GLU A 59 2.65 3.34 -14.20
C GLU A 59 2.34 3.36 -12.70
N PHE A 60 3.04 2.50 -11.94
CA PHE A 60 3.04 2.59 -10.48
C PHE A 60 3.49 3.99 -10.08
N LYS A 61 2.78 4.63 -9.15
CA LYS A 61 3.13 5.98 -8.68
C LYS A 61 4.57 5.96 -8.18
N LYS A 62 5.46 6.65 -8.90
CA LYS A 62 6.83 6.86 -8.44
C LYS A 62 6.78 7.77 -7.22
N LEU A 63 7.47 7.40 -6.15
CA LEU A 63 7.60 8.28 -5.00
C LEU A 63 9.01 8.81 -4.86
N ALA A 64 9.10 10.10 -4.62
CA ALA A 64 10.33 10.83 -4.37
C ALA A 64 10.11 11.90 -3.30
N LYS A 65 11.21 12.54 -2.87
CA LYS A 65 11.17 13.66 -1.91
C LYS A 65 10.12 14.70 -2.32
N GLY A 66 9.30 15.10 -1.36
CA GLY A 66 8.18 16.05 -1.55
C GLY A 66 6.83 15.39 -1.84
N ASN A 67 6.76 14.08 -2.12
CA ASN A 67 5.48 13.39 -2.19
C ASN A 67 4.90 13.13 -0.79
N SER A 68 3.57 13.01 -0.72
CA SER A 68 2.86 12.68 0.51
C SER A 68 1.61 11.84 0.24
N GLY A 69 1.05 11.26 1.31
CA GLY A 69 -0.18 10.47 1.29
C GLY A 69 -0.01 9.03 1.77
N ASN A 70 -1.06 8.23 1.64
CA ASN A 70 -1.11 6.88 2.24
C ASN A 70 -0.08 5.92 1.62
N LEU A 71 0.25 6.09 0.33
CA LEU A 71 1.32 5.27 -0.27
C LEU A 71 2.71 5.56 0.34
N VAL A 72 3.00 6.82 0.71
CA VAL A 72 4.24 7.17 1.42
C VAL A 72 4.23 6.59 2.83
N LEU A 73 3.07 6.64 3.49
CA LEU A 73 2.87 6.06 4.82
C LEU A 73 3.13 4.55 4.81
N LEU A 74 2.57 3.83 3.83
CA LEU A 74 2.82 2.41 3.60
C LEU A 74 4.29 2.12 3.27
N LEU A 75 4.92 2.94 2.43
CA LEU A 75 6.34 2.81 2.11
C LEU A 75 7.20 2.95 3.38
N GLN A 76 6.96 3.97 4.21
CA GLN A 76 7.67 4.18 5.46
C GLN A 76 7.47 3.03 6.45
N GLN A 77 6.26 2.49 6.56
CA GLN A 77 5.98 1.31 7.39
C GLN A 77 6.79 0.09 6.92
N ASN A 78 6.84 -0.16 5.61
CA ASN A 78 7.59 -1.27 5.03
C ASN A 78 9.10 -1.07 5.17
N LEU A 79 9.63 0.12 4.88
CA LEU A 79 11.05 0.42 5.11
C LEU A 79 11.42 0.26 6.59
N LYS A 80 10.50 0.60 7.50
CA LYS A 80 10.71 0.46 8.94
C LYS A 80 10.69 -0.99 9.39
N SER A 81 9.75 -1.82 8.88
CA SER A 81 9.70 -3.25 9.20
C SER A 81 10.94 -4.01 8.71
N HIS A 82 11.56 -3.54 7.63
CA HIS A 82 12.84 -4.08 7.11
C HIS A 82 14.08 -3.41 7.72
N GLY A 83 13.92 -2.45 8.65
CA GLY A 83 15.03 -1.82 9.37
C GLY A 83 15.72 -0.64 8.67
N TYR A 84 15.27 -0.23 7.48
CA TYR A 84 15.86 0.89 6.72
C TYR A 84 15.45 2.27 7.21
N TYR A 85 14.26 2.40 7.81
CA TYR A 85 13.67 3.66 8.25
C TYR A 85 13.44 3.66 9.77
N LYS A 86 14.00 4.66 10.48
CA LYS A 86 13.94 4.75 11.94
C LYS A 86 13.00 5.87 12.43
N GLY A 87 12.73 6.84 11.57
CA GLY A 87 11.87 7.98 11.82
C GLY A 87 10.41 7.66 12.09
N LYS A 88 9.64 8.73 12.29
CA LYS A 88 8.18 8.65 12.46
C LYS A 88 7.53 8.37 11.12
N VAL A 89 6.51 7.52 11.10
CA VAL A 89 5.71 7.28 9.90
C VAL A 89 4.73 8.44 9.77
N THR A 90 5.06 9.42 8.93
CA THR A 90 4.32 10.67 8.77
C THR A 90 3.48 10.70 7.49
N GLY A 91 3.76 9.81 6.54
CA GLY A 91 3.19 9.89 5.20
C GLY A 91 3.75 11.04 4.37
N ILE A 92 4.87 11.64 4.78
CA ILE A 92 5.61 12.67 4.04
C ILE A 92 6.94 12.07 3.60
N PHE A 93 7.22 12.13 2.30
CA PHE A 93 8.47 11.62 1.74
C PHE A 93 9.51 12.72 1.91
N ASP A 94 10.09 12.76 3.09
CA ASP A 94 11.15 13.68 3.48
C ASP A 94 12.55 13.13 3.15
N GLU A 95 13.57 13.83 3.60
CA GLU A 95 14.96 13.44 3.42
C GLU A 95 15.33 12.14 4.15
N GLU A 96 14.72 11.90 5.32
CA GLU A 96 14.96 10.65 6.05
C GLU A 96 14.39 9.45 5.27
N THR A 97 13.22 9.63 4.66
CA THR A 97 12.58 8.64 3.80
C THR A 97 13.41 8.36 2.54
N GLU A 98 13.92 9.40 1.88
CA GLU A 98 14.80 9.27 0.72
C GLU A 98 16.07 8.48 1.07
N ASN A 99 16.71 8.82 2.19
CA ASN A 99 17.89 8.12 2.66
C ASN A 99 17.61 6.65 3.01
N ALA A 100 16.43 6.34 3.55
CA ALA A 100 16.00 4.96 3.78
C ALA A 100 15.81 4.18 2.48
N VAL A 101 15.22 4.81 1.46
CA VAL A 101 15.08 4.22 0.12
C VAL A 101 16.45 3.95 -0.50
N LYS A 102 17.40 4.89 -0.41
CA LYS A 102 18.78 4.69 -0.91
C LYS A 102 19.47 3.53 -0.21
N ARG A 103 19.37 3.43 1.12
CA ARG A 103 19.91 2.29 1.89
C ARG A 103 19.34 0.96 1.43
N MET A 104 18.01 0.89 1.25
CA MET A 104 17.33 -0.30 0.74
C MET A 104 17.77 -0.64 -0.69
N GLN A 105 17.84 0.37 -1.57
CA GLN A 105 18.30 0.19 -2.94
C GLN A 105 19.72 -0.38 -2.98
N LYS A 106 20.62 0.17 -2.16
CA LYS A 106 21.99 -0.31 -2.03
C LYS A 106 22.05 -1.78 -1.59
N ASP A 107 21.28 -2.16 -0.57
CA ASP A 107 21.27 -3.54 -0.05
C ASP A 107 20.75 -4.54 -1.10
N TYR A 108 19.77 -4.15 -1.92
CA TYR A 108 19.28 -4.96 -3.02
C TYR A 108 20.07 -4.83 -4.33
N GLY A 109 21.21 -4.13 -4.33
CA GLY A 109 22.05 -3.94 -5.53
C GLY A 109 21.37 -3.14 -6.65
N LEU A 110 20.48 -2.20 -6.29
CA LEU A 110 19.78 -1.30 -7.19
C LEU A 110 20.51 0.05 -7.30
N ASN A 111 20.17 0.84 -8.32
CA ASN A 111 20.61 2.23 -8.42
C ASN A 111 20.03 3.05 -7.26
N GLU A 112 20.89 3.74 -6.50
CA GLU A 112 20.56 4.53 -5.30
C GLU A 112 19.90 5.88 -5.64
N SER A 113 18.86 5.87 -6.49
CA SER A 113 18.18 7.08 -6.95
C SER A 113 17.41 7.81 -5.85
N GLY A 114 17.09 7.13 -4.74
CA GLY A 114 16.18 7.66 -3.71
C GLY A 114 14.72 7.72 -4.14
N VAL A 115 14.39 7.21 -5.32
CA VAL A 115 13.04 7.18 -5.90
C VAL A 115 12.51 5.75 -5.90
N THR A 116 11.30 5.53 -5.41
CA THR A 116 10.65 4.22 -5.48
C THR A 116 9.81 4.10 -6.75
N SER A 117 9.92 2.95 -7.41
CA SER A 117 9.10 2.54 -8.54
C SER A 117 8.53 1.14 -8.30
N LYS A 118 7.88 0.56 -9.31
CA LYS A 118 7.38 -0.83 -9.28
C LYS A 118 8.41 -1.83 -8.75
N ARG A 119 9.68 -1.66 -9.14
CA ARG A 119 10.76 -2.58 -8.73
C ARG A 119 10.99 -2.53 -7.23
N GLU A 120 11.07 -1.34 -6.65
CA GLU A 120 11.27 -1.14 -5.22
C GLU A 120 10.06 -1.64 -4.42
N TYR A 121 8.84 -1.42 -4.90
CA TYR A 121 7.63 -1.95 -4.26
C TYR A 121 7.61 -3.49 -4.21
N ARG A 122 8.05 -4.16 -5.27
CA ARG A 122 8.20 -5.63 -5.28
C ARG A 122 9.25 -6.11 -4.29
N ARG A 123 10.40 -5.43 -4.22
CA ARG A 123 11.48 -5.79 -3.28
C ARG A 123 11.06 -5.64 -1.82
N LEU A 124 10.15 -4.70 -1.54
CA LEU A 124 9.57 -4.51 -0.21
C LEU A 124 8.36 -5.42 0.06
N GLY A 125 7.97 -6.29 -0.87
CA GLY A 125 6.79 -7.16 -0.73
C GLY A 125 5.46 -6.40 -0.69
N MET A 126 5.45 -5.13 -1.13
CA MET A 126 4.23 -4.31 -1.14
C MET A 126 3.27 -4.71 -2.26
N ILE A 127 3.79 -5.38 -3.29
CA ILE A 127 3.06 -5.88 -4.45
C ILE A 127 3.72 -7.17 -4.96
N GLU A 128 2.92 -8.00 -5.64
CA GLU A 128 3.36 -9.23 -6.34
C GLU A 128 3.82 -8.94 -7.80
#